data_AF-A0A733IJZ5-F1
#
_entry.id   AF-A0A733IJZ5-F1
#
_cell.length_a   1.000
_cell.length_b   1.000
_cell.length_c   1.000
_cell.angle_alpha   90.00
_cell.angle_beta   90.00
_cell.angle_gamma   90.00
#
_symmetry.space_group_name_H-M   'P 1'
#
loop_
_entity.id
_entity.type
_entity.pdbx_description
1 polymer ?
#
loop_
_entity_poly.entity_id
_entity_poly.type
_entity_poly.pdbx_seq_one_letter_code
_entity_poly.pdbx_strand_id
1 'polypeptide(L)'
;NPISSSKANTSARSTGNLDLFNERVLYRKALSEKSDEEIIALVIKQRTEAAVEFKRSIEQSLNQLSHISSEFDPSSQKRRKMSL
;
A
#
# COMPACT_ATOMS: atom_id res chain seq x y z
N ASN A 1 -37.44 -38.43 -11.09
CA ASN A 1 -36.36 -39.44 -11.19
C ASN A 1 -36.49 -40.14 -12.53
N PRO A 2 -35.43 -40.14 -13.35
CA PRO A 2 -34.16 -40.77 -12.97
C PRO A 2 -32.98 -39.81 -12.80
N ILE A 3 -32.05 -40.27 -11.96
CA ILE A 3 -30.80 -39.69 -11.48
C ILE A 3 -29.66 -40.18 -12.40
N SER A 4 -28.70 -39.33 -12.78
CA SER A 4 -27.30 -39.68 -13.12
C SER A 4 -26.60 -38.44 -13.70
N SER A 5 -25.40 -38.00 -13.33
CA SER A 5 -24.41 -38.37 -12.33
C SER A 5 -23.34 -37.27 -12.33
N SER A 6 -22.65 -37.13 -11.19
CA SER A 6 -21.27 -36.64 -11.09
C SER A 6 -20.95 -35.20 -11.54
N LYS A 7 -20.88 -34.31 -10.54
CA LYS A 7 -19.63 -33.61 -10.23
C LYS A 7 -19.69 -33.08 -8.80
N ALA A 8 -19.51 -34.00 -7.86
CA ALA A 8 -18.84 -33.66 -6.62
C ALA A 8 -17.40 -33.24 -7.00
N ASN A 9 -17.14 -31.94 -7.03
CA ASN A 9 -15.80 -31.36 -6.94
C ASN A 9 -15.92 -29.86 -6.62
N THR A 10 -16.44 -29.58 -5.43
CA THR A 10 -16.06 -28.36 -4.70
C THR A 10 -15.14 -28.76 -3.56
N SER A 11 -14.00 -29.38 -3.90
CA SER A 11 -12.77 -29.15 -3.16
C SER A 11 -12.29 -27.73 -3.51
N ALA A 12 -13.04 -26.73 -3.04
CA ALA A 12 -12.61 -25.34 -3.07
C ALA A 12 -11.40 -25.21 -2.14
N ARG A 13 -10.21 -25.48 -2.69
CA ARG A 13 -8.86 -25.07 -2.27
C ARG A 13 -8.83 -24.43 -0.87
N SER A 14 -8.81 -25.24 0.19
CA SER A 14 -8.48 -24.75 1.53
C SER A 14 -6.97 -24.51 1.70
N THR A 15 -6.17 -24.75 0.65
CA THR A 15 -4.71 -24.58 0.64
C THR A 15 -4.28 -23.13 0.85
N GLY A 16 -5.03 -22.13 0.36
CA GLY A 16 -4.67 -20.73 0.55
C GLY A 16 -4.67 -20.28 2.02
N ASN A 17 -5.53 -20.86 2.86
CA ASN A 17 -5.53 -20.59 4.30
C ASN A 17 -4.43 -21.35 5.05
N LEU A 18 -4.08 -22.56 4.59
CA LEU A 18 -2.98 -23.34 5.17
C LEU A 18 -1.62 -22.70 4.86
N ASP A 19 -1.44 -22.20 3.64
CA ASP A 19 -0.24 -21.47 3.22
C ASP A 19 -0.07 -20.18 4.04
N LEU A 20 -1.14 -19.38 4.19
CA LEU A 20 -1.14 -18.19 5.04
C LEU A 20 -0.87 -18.50 6.52
N PHE A 21 -1.36 -19.64 7.02
CA PHE A 21 -1.10 -20.08 8.38
C PHE A 21 0.37 -20.44 8.56
N ASN A 22 0.94 -21.23 7.66
CA ASN A 22 2.35 -21.61 7.69
C ASN A 22 3.26 -20.39 7.61
N GLU A 23 2.98 -19.43 6.73
CA GLU A 23 3.70 -18.16 6.66
C GLU A 23 3.65 -17.41 7.99
N ARG A 24 2.47 -17.25 8.59
CA ARG A 24 2.32 -16.59 9.91
C ARG A 24 3.08 -17.31 11.02
N VAL A 25 3.15 -18.65 10.97
CA VAL A 25 3.91 -19.46 11.94
C VAL A 25 5.42 -19.22 11.76
N LEU A 26 5.91 -19.20 10.52
CA LEU A 26 7.31 -18.91 10.20
C LEU A 26 7.71 -17.50 10.65
N TYR A 27 6.90 -16.49 10.37
CA TYR A 27 7.15 -15.12 10.83
C TYR A 27 7.16 -15.00 12.35
N ARG A 28 6.22 -15.64 13.05
CA ARG A 28 6.23 -15.66 14.52
C ARG A 28 7.46 -16.35 15.08
N LYS A 29 7.89 -17.45 14.48
CA LYS A 29 9.10 -18.15 14.90
C LYS A 29 10.34 -17.26 14.70
N ALA A 30 10.47 -16.65 13.53
CA ALA A 30 11.57 -15.72 13.24
C ALA A 30 11.57 -14.48 14.14
N LEU A 31 10.41 -14.01 14.61
CA LEU A 31 10.30 -12.95 15.61
C LEU A 31 10.64 -13.45 17.01
N SER A 32 10.24 -14.67 17.37
CA SER A 32 10.55 -15.29 18.66
C SER A 32 12.04 -15.59 18.84
N GLU A 33 12.79 -15.71 17.75
CA GLU A 33 14.24 -15.88 17.75
C GLU A 33 15.00 -14.55 17.93
N LYS A 34 14.30 -13.40 17.88
CA LYS A 34 14.88 -12.07 18.11
C LYS A 34 14.81 -11.72 19.59
N SER A 35 15.84 -11.00 20.05
CA SER A 35 15.80 -10.31 21.34
C SER A 35 14.79 -9.16 21.34
N ASP A 36 14.33 -8.76 22.53
CA ASP A 36 13.42 -7.63 22.70
C ASP A 36 14.03 -6.34 22.11
N GLU A 37 15.33 -6.13 22.28
CA GLU A 37 16.06 -5.00 21.71
C GLU A 37 16.03 -4.99 20.18
N GLU A 38 16.20 -6.14 19.55
CA GLU A 38 16.13 -6.27 18.09
C GLU A 38 14.70 -6.04 17.57
N ILE A 39 13.68 -6.49 18.30
CA ILE A 39 12.27 -6.22 17.97
C ILE A 39 11.99 -4.72 18.06
N ILE A 40 12.43 -4.07 19.14
CA ILE A 40 12.28 -2.62 19.33
C ILE A 40 12.98 -1.86 18.20
N ALA A 41 14.22 -2.21 17.89
CA ALA A 41 14.99 -1.59 16.80
C ALA A 41 14.30 -1.76 15.44
N LEU A 42 13.74 -2.95 15.17
CA LEU A 42 12.99 -3.21 13.94
C LEU A 42 11.73 -2.35 13.85
N VAL A 43 10.97 -2.23 14.93
CA VAL A 43 9.77 -1.38 14.98
C VAL A 43 10.12 0.09 14.79
N ILE A 44 11.16 0.58 15.46
CA ILE A 44 11.64 1.95 15.30
C ILE A 44 12.00 2.19 13.84
N LYS A 45 12.83 1.31 13.24
CA LYS A 45 13.22 1.42 11.83
C LYS A 45 12.01 1.52 10.92
N GLN A 46 11.08 0.56 11.00
CA GLN A 46 9.88 0.54 10.14
C GLN A 46 9.03 1.82 10.30
N ARG A 47 8.82 2.29 11.53
CA ARG A 47 8.04 3.50 11.79
C ARG A 47 8.73 4.75 11.27
N THR A 48 10.05 4.85 11.45
CA THR A 48 10.82 5.99 10.96
C THR A 48 10.85 6.03 9.43
N GLU A 49 11.00 4.88 8.77
CA GLU A 49 10.97 4.76 7.31
C GLU A 49 9.60 5.18 6.75
N ALA A 50 8.51 4.65 7.31
CA ALA A 50 7.15 5.04 6.93
C ALA A 50 6.89 6.54 7.15
N ALA A 51 7.40 7.12 8.25
CA ALA A 51 7.26 8.56 8.50
C ALA A 51 8.02 9.41 7.48
N VAL A 52 9.22 8.97 7.05
CA VAL A 52 10.02 9.65 6.02
C VAL A 52 9.31 9.60 4.66
N GLU A 53 8.78 8.44 4.27
CA GLU A 53 8.00 8.29 3.04
C GLU A 53 6.74 9.16 3.05
N PHE A 54 6.03 9.18 4.17
CA PHE A 54 4.84 10.02 4.33
C PHE A 54 5.18 11.50 4.18
N LYS A 55 6.27 11.97 4.82
CA LYS A 55 6.75 13.35 4.67
C LYS A 55 7.05 13.69 3.21
N ARG A 56 7.75 12.81 2.50
CA ARG A 56 8.06 13.01 1.07
C ARG A 56 6.80 13.10 0.21
N SER A 57 5.78 12.30 0.52
CA SER A 57 4.48 12.36 -0.15
C SER A 57 3.76 13.71 0.07
N ILE A 58 3.82 14.24 1.30
CA ILE A 58 3.30 15.59 1.60
C ILE A 58 4.06 16.65 0.79
N GLU A 59 5.39 16.64 0.81
CA GLU A 59 6.22 17.60 0.07
C GLU A 59 5.89 17.58 -1.43
N GLN A 60 5.72 16.39 -2.02
CA GLN A 60 5.31 16.22 -3.41
C GLN A 60 3.91 16.82 -3.67
N SER A 61 2.95 16.55 -2.77
CA SER A 61 1.58 17.07 -2.88
C SER A 61 1.54 18.60 -2.78
N LEU A 62 2.34 19.19 -1.88
CA LEU A 62 2.47 20.64 -1.76
C LEU A 62 3.09 21.26 -3.01
N ASN A 63 4.10 20.63 -3.60
CA ASN A 63 4.68 21.08 -4.86
C ASN A 63 3.64 21.04 -6.00
N GLN A 64 2.83 19.99 -6.08
CA GLN A 64 1.72 19.92 -7.05
C GLN A 64 0.70 21.04 -6.83
N LEU A 65 0.30 21.29 -5.58
CA LEU A 65 -0.61 22.39 -5.26
C LEU A 65 -0.02 23.76 -5.62
N SER A 66 1.29 23.96 -5.41
CA SER A 66 1.95 25.22 -5.78
C SER A 66 1.95 25.44 -7.30
N HIS A 67 2.15 24.39 -8.10
CA HIS A 67 2.06 24.45 -9.55
C HIS A 67 0.65 24.80 -10.00
N ILE A 68 -0.36 24.09 -9.46
CA ILE A 68 -1.77 24.35 -9.76
C ILE A 68 -2.12 25.81 -9.40
N SER A 69 -1.71 26.29 -8.23
CA SER A 69 -1.95 27.66 -7.81
C SER A 69 -1.36 28.70 -8.77
N SER A 70 -0.16 28.45 -9.32
CA SER A 70 0.50 29.36 -10.26
C SER A 70 -0.22 29.47 -11.61
N GLU A 71 -0.94 28.44 -12.04
CA GLU A 71 -1.79 28.51 -13.25
C GLU A 71 -2.97 29.48 -13.10
N PHE A 72 -3.36 29.82 -11.86
CA PHE A 72 -4.42 30.79 -11.57
C PHE A 72 -3.91 32.21 -11.32
N ASP A 73 -2.59 32.43 -11.29
CA ASP A 73 -2.04 33.78 -11.13
C ASP A 73 -2.37 34.64 -12.38
N PRO A 74 -2.83 35.89 -12.21
CA PRO A 74 -3.28 36.73 -13.32
C PRO A 74 -2.18 37.06 -14.35
N SER A 75 -0.90 36.86 -14.01
CA SER A 75 0.23 37.03 -14.94
C SER A 75 0.38 35.87 -15.94
N SER A 76 -0.10 34.66 -15.59
CA SER A 76 -0.08 33.48 -16.46
C SER A 76 -1.28 33.47 -17.41
N GLN A 77 -2.38 34.14 -17.04
CA GLN A 77 -3.46 34.55 -17.93
C GLN A 77 -3.02 35.70 -18.86
N LYS A 78 -2.00 35.47 -19.69
CA LYS A 78 -1.86 36.23 -20.94
C LYS A 78 -3.14 35.98 -21.74
N ARG A 79 -4.11 36.90 -21.62
CA ARG A 79 -5.30 37.00 -22.47
C ARG A 79 -4.86 36.70 -23.90
N ARG A 80 -5.15 35.49 -24.39
CA ARG A 80 -5.22 35.26 -25.83
C ARG A 80 -6.43 36.07 -26.26
N LYS A 81 -6.20 37.33 -26.67
CA LYS A 81 -7.19 38.08 -27.43
C LYS A 81 -7.43 37.26 -28.69
N MET A 82 -8.47 36.44 -28.68
CA MET A 82 -9.07 35.96 -29.91
C MET A 82 -9.66 37.19 -30.59
N SER A 83 -9.00 37.67 -31.64
CA SER A 83 -9.58 38.68 -32.53
C SER A 83 -10.82 38.08 -33.18
N LEU A 84 -11.94 38.80 -33.05
CA LEU A 84 -13.16 38.59 -33.84
C LEU A 84 -12.89 38.84 -35.33
#